data_AF-A0A529XWV6-F1
#
_entry.id   AF-A0A529XWV6-F1
#
_cell.length_a   1.000
_cell.length_b   1.000
_cell.length_c   1.000
_cell.angle_alpha   90.00
_cell.angle_beta   90.00
_cell.angle_gamma   90.00
#
_symmetry.space_group_name_H-M   'P 1'
#
loop_
_entity.id
_entity.type
_entity.pdbx_description
1 polymer ?
#
loop_
_entity_poly.entity_id
_entity_poly.type
_entity_poly.pdbx_seq_one_letter_code
_entity_poly.pdbx_strand_id
1 'polypeptide(L)' 'TAWLEIVLDEGRNRQIRRLLGAFDIEVLRLVRVAIGGLQLGELAKGKARHLTSEELAMIRV' A
#
# COMPACT_ATOMS: atom_id res chain seq x y z
N THR A 1 6.75 19.26 3.44
CA THR A 1 6.56 17.84 3.10
C THR A 1 5.08 17.54 3.07
N ALA A 2 4.62 16.67 2.17
CA ALA A 2 3.21 16.30 2.04
C ALA A 2 3.08 14.78 1.92
N TRP A 3 1.91 14.25 2.32
CA TRP A 3 1.54 12.86 2.11
C TRP A 3 0.69 12.77 0.84
N LEU A 4 0.95 11.74 0.04
CA LEU A 4 0.17 11.41 -1.16
C LEU A 4 -0.41 10.02 -0.98
N GLU A 5 -1.71 9.89 -1.20
CA GLU A 5 -2.36 8.60 -1.36
C GLU A 5 -2.35 8.24 -2.85
N ILE A 6 -1.82 7.05 -3.17
CA ILE A 6 -1.68 6.57 -4.55
C ILE A 6 -2.22 5.14 -4.61
N VAL A 7 -3.19 4.90 -5.48
CA VAL A 7 -3.74 3.58 -5.79
C VAL A 7 -3.17 3.10 -7.12
N LEU A 8 -2.74 1.85 -7.18
CA LEU A 8 -2.21 1.20 -8.39
C LEU A 8 -2.82 -0.19 -8.54
N ASP A 9 -3.19 -0.55 -9.76
CA ASP A 9 -3.62 -1.91 -10.12
C ASP A 9 -2.45 -2.81 -10.56
N GLU A 10 -1.26 -2.23 -10.75
CA GLU A 10 -0.02 -2.94 -11.07
C GLU A 10 1.08 -2.68 -10.03
N GLY A 11 2.10 -3.54 -10.05
CA GLY A 11 3.19 -3.54 -9.06
C GLY A 11 4.58 -3.57 -9.68
N ARG A 12 4.87 -2.70 -10.66
CA ARG A 12 6.19 -2.71 -11.33
C ARG A 12 7.31 -2.32 -10.36
N ASN A 13 8.53 -2.80 -10.62
CA ASN A 13 9.67 -2.56 -9.73
C ASN A 13 9.87 -1.06 -9.47
N ARG A 14 9.74 -0.66 -8.19
CA ARG A 14 9.90 0.71 -7.69
C ARG A 14 9.00 1.74 -8.41
N GLN A 15 7.84 1.34 -8.92
CA GLN A 15 6.96 2.17 -9.76
C GLN A 15 6.69 3.57 -9.20
N ILE A 16 6.20 3.68 -7.96
CA ILE A 16 5.91 4.98 -7.34
C ILE A 16 7.17 5.86 -7.25
N ARG A 17 8.31 5.28 -6.86
CA ARG A 17 9.58 6.01 -6.73
C ARG A 17 10.10 6.49 -8.09
N ARG A 18 9.94 5.67 -9.14
CA ARG A 18 10.32 6.04 -10.51
C ARG A 18 9.40 7.10 -11.09
N LEU A 19 8.10 6.98 -10.86
CA LEU A 19 7.09 7.93 -11.30
C LEU A 19 7.35 9.32 -10.71
N LEU A 20 7.52 9.41 -9.38
CA LEU A 20 7.76 10.70 -8.71
C LEU A 20 9.16 11.25 -9.02
N GLY A 21 10.17 10.38 -9.14
CA GLY A 21 11.53 10.80 -9.52
C GLY A 21 11.62 11.41 -10.92
N ALA A 22 10.70 11.08 -11.83
CA ALA A 22 10.64 11.70 -13.16
C ALA A 22 10.21 13.17 -13.12
N PHE A 23 9.66 13.64 -12.00
CA PHE A 23 9.27 15.02 -11.73
C PHE A 23 10.17 15.69 -10.69
N ASP A 24 11.36 15.13 -10.43
CA ASP A 24 12.30 15.59 -9.39
C ASP A 24 11.72 15.60 -7.97
N ILE A 25 10.74 14.73 -7.70
CA ILE A 25 10.13 14.57 -6.37
C ILE A 25 10.74 13.36 -5.66
N GLU A 26 11.41 13.62 -4.53
CA GLU A 26 11.99 12.57 -3.70
C GLU A 26 10.97 11.89 -2.78
N VAL A 27 10.96 10.55 -2.76
CA VAL A 27 10.12 9.75 -1.85
C VAL A 27 10.86 9.41 -0.57
N LEU A 28 10.65 10.23 0.48
CA LEU A 28 11.25 10.02 1.80
C LEU A 28 10.68 8.81 2.53
N ARG A 29 9.36 8.59 2.44
CA ARG A 29 8.66 7.47 3.08
C ARG A 29 7.59 6.90 2.16
N LEU A 30 7.57 5.57 2.04
CA LEU A 30 6.55 4.84 1.27
C LEU A 30 6.01 3.71 2.14
N VAL A 31 4.71 3.71 2.37
CA VAL A 31 4.00 2.70 3.15
C VAL A 31 2.82 2.24 2.33
N ARG A 32 2.67 0.92 2.17
CA ARG A 32 1.46 0.34 1.59
C ARG A 32 0.44 0.18 2.70
N VAL A 33 -0.64 0.95 2.63
CA VAL A 33 -1.70 1.00 3.66
C VAL A 33 -2.89 0.11 3.34
N ALA A 34 -3.04 -0.35 2.09
CA ALA A 34 -4.09 -1.27 1.67
C ALA A 34 -3.64 -2.17 0.51
N ILE A 35 -4.33 -3.29 0.32
CA ILE A 35 -4.26 -4.16 -0.86
C ILE A 35 -5.69 -4.51 -1.27
N GLY A 36 -6.15 -3.99 -2.41
CA GLY A 36 -7.57 -4.08 -2.77
C GLY A 36 -8.44 -3.48 -1.66
N GLY A 37 -9.48 -4.21 -1.24
CA GLY A 37 -10.34 -3.81 -0.12
C GLY A 37 -9.74 -4.03 1.29
N LEU A 38 -8.58 -4.69 1.40
CA LEU A 38 -7.97 -5.01 2.70
C LEU A 38 -7.10 -3.85 3.20
N GLN A 39 -7.47 -3.29 4.36
CA GLN A 39 -6.77 -2.18 5.01
C GLN A 39 -5.73 -2.68 6.04
N LEU A 40 -4.62 -1.95 6.19
CA LEU A 40 -3.60 -2.23 7.23
C LEU A 40 -4.14 -1.97 8.64
N GLY A 41 -4.96 -0.91 8.80
CA GLY A 41 -5.53 -0.49 10.07
C GLY A 41 -4.47 -0.27 11.16
N GLU A 42 -4.75 -0.78 12.35
CA GLU A 42 -3.93 -0.62 13.56
C GLU A 42 -2.83 -1.70 13.71
N LEU A 43 -2.51 -2.46 12.66
CA LEU A 43 -1.50 -3.51 12.75
C LEU A 43 -0.10 -2.92 12.95
N ALA A 44 0.50 -3.19 14.11
CA ALA A 44 1.83 -2.71 14.44
C ALA A 44 2.91 -3.26 13.48
N LYS A 45 3.95 -2.45 13.24
CA LYS A 45 5.08 -2.80 12.38
C LYS A 45 5.70 -4.15 12.81
N GLY A 46 5.86 -5.05 11.85
CA GLY A 46 6.46 -6.37 12.06
C GLY A 46 5.54 -7.39 12.73
N LYS A 47 4.27 -7.05 12.98
CA LYS A 47 3.26 -8.00 13.44
C LYS A 47 2.47 -8.55 12.26
N ALA A 48 1.85 -9.70 12.50
CA ALA A 48 0.90 -10.33 11.60
C ALA A 48 -0.32 -10.77 12.42
N ARG A 49 -1.46 -10.86 11.75
CA ARG A 49 -2.70 -11.43 12.28
C ARG A 49 -3.37 -12.26 11.21
N HIS A 50 -4.25 -13.15 11.63
CA HIS A 50 -5.16 -13.80 10.70
C HIS A 50 -6.17 -12.80 10.15
N LEU A 51 -6.60 -13.04 8.91
CA LEU A 51 -7.72 -12.33 8.31
C LEU A 51 -9.03 -12.73 9.01
N THR A 52 -9.96 -11.79 9.11
CA THR A 52 -11.31 -12.11 9.57
C THR A 52 -12.08 -12.86 8.48
N SER A 53 -13.22 -13.46 8.85
CA SER A 53 -14.10 -14.13 7.88
C SER A 53 -14.58 -13.17 6.78
N GLU A 54 -14.86 -11.92 7.14
CA GLU A 54 -15.30 -10.86 6.23
C GLU A 54 -14.17 -10.48 5.26
N GLU A 55 -12.95 -10.31 5.77
CA GLU A 55 -11.77 -10.00 4.94
C GLU A 55 -11.42 -11.14 3.98
N LEU A 56 -11.57 -12.39 4.43
CA LEU A 56 -11.39 -13.56 3.58
C LEU A 56 -12.42 -13.61 2.44
N ALA A 57 -13.68 -13.30 2.74
CA ALA A 57 -14.74 -13.26 1.74
C ALA A 57 -14.49 -12.17 0.68
N MET A 58 -13.89 -11.04 1.05
CA MET A 58 -13.57 -9.95 0.10
C MET A 58 -12.45 -10.29 -0.89
N ILE A 59 -11.53 -11.20 -0.53
CA ILE A 59 -10.34 -11.51 -1.34
C ILE A 59 -10.53 -12.79 -2.16
N ARG A 60 -11.43 -13.68 -1.74
CA ARG A 60 -11.80 -14.89 -2.49
C ARG A 60 -12.69 -14.51 -3.66
N VAL A 61 -12.07 -14.21 -4.80
CA VAL A 61 -12.69 -14.23 -6.13
C VAL A 61 -12.64 -15.65 -6.68
#